data_AF-A0A7M5XK83-F1
#
_entry.id   AF-A0A7M5XK83-F1
#
_cell.length_a   1.000
_cell.length_b   1.000
_cell.length_c   1.000
_cell.angle_alpha   90.00
_cell.angle_beta   90.00
_cell.angle_gamma   90.00
#
_symmetry.space_group_name_H-M   'P 1'
#
loop_
_entity.id
_entity.type
_entity.pdbx_description
1 polymer ?
#
loop_
_entity_poly.entity_id
_entity_poly.type
_entity_poly.pdbx_seq_one_letter_code
_entity_poly.pdbx_strand_id
1 'polypeptide(L)'
;MTEIQGSGSLLGYRCMHQKLRVIHNIQISRNNVMNLQKAIDPIGVAERRARKLKRRRYITPGPNYLWHLDGYDKLKRYGICIHGCIDGYSRKLIWLEAASTNNCPAVVAGFFLNQVKSLKGTALNVRADRGTENSNIAGIQRLFRSNDNDFQAIEKSFRFGRSTSNQRIEAFWSQLKRSLTQWWMNFF
;
A
#
# COMPACT_ATOMS: atom_id res chain seq x y z
N MET A 1 1.31 -16.48 23.79
CA MET A 1 1.22 -16.95 22.39
C MET A 1 0.00 -16.33 21.70
N THR A 2 -0.09 -14.98 21.67
CA THR A 2 -1.29 -14.24 21.23
C THR A 2 -1.32 -13.92 19.74
N GLU A 3 -0.17 -13.93 19.06
CA GLU A 3 -0.05 -13.58 17.64
C GLU A 3 -0.83 -14.50 16.68
N ILE A 4 -0.95 -15.78 17.03
CA ILE A 4 -1.65 -16.77 16.20
C ILE A 4 -3.17 -16.66 16.35
N GLN A 5 -3.65 -16.06 17.44
CA GLN A 5 -5.08 -15.79 17.65
C GLN A 5 -5.54 -14.52 16.92
N GLY A 6 -4.60 -13.65 16.51
CA GLY A 6 -4.87 -12.43 15.77
C GLY A 6 -4.44 -12.50 14.29
N SER A 7 -4.29 -11.32 13.68
CA SER A 7 -3.83 -11.19 12.29
C SER A 7 -2.42 -11.75 12.04
N GLY A 8 -1.64 -12.00 13.10
CA GLY A 8 -0.32 -12.64 13.03
C GLY A 8 -0.37 -14.06 12.45
N SER A 9 -1.49 -14.77 12.56
CA SER A 9 -1.74 -16.07 11.91
C SER A 9 -1.46 -16.07 10.41
N LEU A 10 -1.70 -14.93 9.74
CA LEU A 10 -1.51 -14.79 8.30
C LEU A 10 -0.04 -14.60 7.88
N LEU A 11 0.84 -14.25 8.81
CA LEU A 11 2.22 -13.90 8.51
C LEU A 11 3.05 -15.14 8.17
N GLY A 12 3.93 -15.04 7.18
CA GLY A 12 4.98 -16.05 6.99
C GLY A 12 6.11 -15.87 8.01
N TYR A 13 6.89 -16.93 8.23
CA TYR A 13 7.95 -16.98 9.27
C TYR A 13 8.96 -15.83 9.22
N ARG A 14 9.24 -15.26 8.02
CA ARG A 14 10.12 -14.08 7.88
C ARG A 14 9.51 -12.84 8.53
N CYS A 15 8.24 -12.57 8.23
CA CYS A 15 7.51 -11.44 8.82
C CYS A 15 7.24 -11.67 10.30
N MET A 16 6.91 -12.91 10.69
CA MET A 16 6.75 -13.27 12.11
C MET A 16 8.05 -13.06 12.89
N HIS A 17 9.19 -13.51 12.36
CA HIS A 17 10.50 -13.27 12.95
C HIS A 17 10.80 -11.77 13.11
N GLN A 18 10.52 -10.96 12.09
CA GLN A 18 10.67 -9.51 12.20
C GLN A 18 9.74 -8.91 13.26
N LYS A 19 8.48 -9.34 13.32
CA LYS A 19 7.51 -8.89 14.32
C LYS A 19 7.95 -9.23 15.74
N LEU A 20 8.40 -10.46 15.96
CA LEU A 20 8.95 -10.91 17.25
C LEU A 20 10.15 -10.05 17.68
N ARG A 21 11.06 -9.73 16.75
CA ARG A 21 12.23 -8.89 17.07
C ARG A 21 11.89 -7.42 17.31
N VAL A 22 11.01 -6.83 16.49
CA VAL A 22 10.77 -5.38 16.51
C VAL A 22 9.69 -4.98 17.50
N ILE A 23 8.60 -5.74 17.57
CA ILE A 23 7.44 -5.39 18.42
C ILE A 23 7.58 -6.03 19.80
N HIS A 24 7.96 -7.30 19.83
CA HIS A 24 8.03 -8.08 21.08
C HIS A 24 9.44 -8.09 21.70
N ASN A 25 10.44 -7.51 21.03
CA ASN A 25 11.84 -7.51 21.44
C ASN A 25 12.43 -8.92 21.73
N ILE A 26 11.93 -9.95 21.05
CA ILE A 26 12.36 -11.34 21.22
C ILE A 26 13.48 -11.64 20.21
N GLN A 27 14.68 -11.95 20.71
CA GLN A 27 15.78 -12.44 19.87
C GLN A 27 15.65 -13.96 19.70
N ILE A 28 15.17 -14.38 18.53
CA ILE A 28 15.01 -15.79 18.17
C ILE A 28 15.57 -16.01 16.77
N SER A 29 16.19 -17.17 16.54
CA SER A 29 16.70 -17.49 15.20
C SER A 29 15.54 -17.63 14.21
N ARG A 30 15.77 -17.19 12.97
CA ARG A 30 14.77 -17.33 11.90
C ARG A 30 14.38 -18.78 11.64
N ASN A 31 15.30 -19.73 11.81
CA ASN A 31 15.04 -21.16 11.66
C ASN A 31 14.12 -21.67 12.77
N ASN A 32 14.31 -21.23 14.01
CA ASN A 32 13.43 -21.59 15.12
C ASN A 32 12.02 -21.07 14.89
N VAL A 33 11.85 -19.81 14.45
CA VAL A 33 10.52 -19.28 14.09
C VAL A 33 9.86 -20.10 12.98
N MET A 34 10.62 -20.50 11.96
CA MET A 34 10.11 -21.34 10.88
C MET A 34 9.62 -22.70 11.38
N ASN A 35 10.42 -23.37 12.21
CA ASN A 35 10.10 -24.70 12.73
C ASN A 35 8.90 -24.64 13.69
N LEU A 36 8.89 -23.68 14.62
CA LEU A 36 7.78 -23.47 15.54
C LEU A 36 6.49 -23.13 14.80
N GLN A 37 6.56 -22.24 13.81
CA GLN A 37 5.36 -21.90 13.04
C GLN A 37 4.83 -23.09 12.23
N LYS A 38 5.71 -23.96 11.70
CA LYS A 38 5.28 -25.18 11.00
C LYS A 38 4.65 -26.20 11.97
N ALA A 39 5.13 -26.26 13.22
CA ALA A 39 4.55 -27.12 14.24
C ALA A 39 3.18 -26.63 14.72
N ILE A 40 2.99 -25.31 14.87
CA ILE A 40 1.75 -24.73 15.38
C ILE A 40 0.67 -24.59 14.28
N ASP A 41 1.07 -24.23 13.05
CA ASP A 41 0.16 -24.01 11.92
C ASP A 41 0.68 -24.69 10.63
N PRO A 42 0.63 -26.04 10.57
CA PRO A 42 1.09 -26.78 9.39
C PRO A 42 0.23 -26.50 8.14
N ILE A 43 -1.08 -26.34 8.32
CA ILE A 43 -2.05 -26.10 7.24
C ILE A 43 -1.82 -24.72 6.62
N GLY A 44 -1.78 -23.65 7.41
CA GLY A 44 -1.55 -22.30 6.90
C GLY A 44 -0.16 -22.13 6.28
N VAL A 45 0.86 -22.86 6.75
CA VAL A 45 2.17 -22.94 6.07
C VAL A 45 2.06 -23.54 4.67
N ALA A 46 1.30 -24.63 4.51
CA ALA A 46 1.10 -25.30 3.22
C ALA A 46 0.36 -24.39 2.23
N GLU A 47 -0.75 -23.77 2.65
CA GLU A 47 -1.53 -22.85 1.82
C GLU A 47 -0.70 -21.65 1.32
N ARG A 48 0.15 -21.08 2.20
CA ARG A 48 1.03 -19.96 1.84
C ARG A 48 2.10 -20.35 0.82
N ARG A 49 2.55 -21.60 0.79
CA ARG A 49 3.53 -22.09 -0.20
C ARG A 49 2.92 -22.26 -1.59
N ALA A 50 1.64 -22.62 -1.70
CA ALA A 50 0.96 -22.88 -2.98
C ALA A 50 0.77 -21.62 -3.85
N ARG A 51 0.61 -20.43 -3.24
CA ARG A 51 0.21 -19.19 -3.95
C ARG A 51 1.40 -18.30 -4.37
N LYS A 52 2.37 -18.86 -5.12
CA LYS A 52 3.55 -18.11 -5.59
C LYS A 52 3.31 -17.47 -6.96
N LEU A 53 2.92 -16.19 -6.97
CA LEU A 53 2.85 -15.38 -8.19
C LEU A 53 4.23 -15.17 -8.84
N LYS A 54 4.31 -15.28 -10.17
CA LYS A 54 5.51 -14.94 -10.94
C LYS A 54 5.68 -13.42 -10.94
N ARG A 55 6.81 -12.92 -10.42
CA ARG A 55 7.11 -11.49 -10.39
C ARG A 55 7.26 -10.97 -11.82
N ARG A 56 6.54 -9.90 -12.17
CA ARG A 56 6.76 -9.13 -13.39
C ARG A 56 7.80 -8.03 -13.11
N ARG A 57 8.61 -7.72 -14.11
CA ARG A 57 9.60 -6.64 -14.02
C ARG A 57 8.88 -5.29 -14.15
N TYR A 58 8.95 -4.48 -13.10
CA TYR A 58 8.42 -3.11 -13.08
C TYR A 58 9.58 -2.16 -12.81
N ILE A 59 9.80 -1.20 -13.70
CA ILE A 59 10.93 -0.26 -13.68
C ILE A 59 10.37 1.16 -13.64
N THR A 60 11.01 1.99 -12.82
CA THR A 60 10.76 3.43 -12.72
C THR A 60 12.12 4.11 -12.63
N PRO A 61 12.35 5.30 -13.23
CA PRO A 61 13.67 5.92 -13.26
C PRO A 61 14.29 6.24 -11.89
N GLY A 62 13.48 6.58 -10.88
CA GLY A 62 14.00 6.92 -9.55
C GLY A 62 12.89 7.22 -8.53
N PRO A 63 13.28 7.51 -7.27
CA PRO A 63 12.34 7.92 -6.23
C PRO A 63 11.56 9.18 -6.64
N ASN A 64 10.29 9.28 -6.25
CA ASN A 64 9.41 10.40 -6.56
C ASN A 64 9.21 10.65 -8.07
N TYR A 65 9.59 9.70 -8.93
CA TYR A 65 9.30 9.82 -10.36
C TYR A 65 7.82 9.56 -10.65
N LEU A 66 7.23 8.56 -9.98
CA LEU A 66 5.83 8.18 -10.17
C LEU A 66 5.22 7.72 -8.86
N TRP A 67 4.21 8.43 -8.39
CA TRP A 67 3.37 8.02 -7.27
C TRP A 67 2.09 7.35 -7.76
N HIS A 68 1.72 6.20 -7.18
CA HIS A 68 0.50 5.48 -7.49
C HIS A 68 -0.49 5.65 -6.35
N LEU A 69 -1.65 6.24 -6.62
CA LEU A 69 -2.75 6.37 -5.65
C LEU A 69 -3.84 5.36 -5.94
N ASP A 70 -4.48 4.90 -4.88
CA ASP A 70 -5.65 4.04 -4.98
C ASP A 70 -6.42 3.96 -3.65
N GLY A 71 -7.71 3.65 -3.75
CA GLY A 71 -8.58 3.33 -2.64
C GLY A 71 -8.64 1.83 -2.36
N TYR A 72 -8.83 1.46 -1.10
CA TYR A 72 -8.95 0.08 -0.65
C TYR A 72 -10.27 -0.14 0.10
N ASP A 73 -11.22 -0.75 -0.61
CA ASP A 73 -12.62 -0.85 -0.17
C ASP A 73 -12.98 -2.19 0.50
N LYS A 74 -12.00 -3.07 0.77
CA LYS A 74 -12.33 -4.40 1.34
C LYS A 74 -12.92 -4.35 2.75
N LEU A 75 -12.71 -3.24 3.47
CA LEU A 75 -13.28 -2.99 4.79
C LEU A 75 -14.41 -1.94 4.77
N LYS A 76 -14.80 -1.46 3.58
CA LYS A 76 -15.81 -0.41 3.40
C LYS A 76 -17.18 -0.79 3.97
N ARG A 77 -17.52 -2.09 3.92
CA ARG A 77 -18.75 -2.63 4.53
C ARG A 77 -18.83 -2.42 6.05
N TYR A 78 -17.70 -2.14 6.69
CA TYR A 78 -17.59 -1.83 8.12
C TYR A 78 -17.32 -0.35 8.38
N GLY A 79 -17.52 0.52 7.39
CA GLY A 79 -17.27 1.95 7.50
C GLY A 79 -15.79 2.36 7.48
N ILE A 80 -14.89 1.44 7.10
CA ILE A 80 -13.45 1.70 7.03
C ILE A 80 -13.01 1.70 5.57
N CYS A 81 -12.81 2.88 5.01
CA CYS A 81 -12.17 3.06 3.71
C CYS A 81 -10.70 3.40 3.91
N ILE A 82 -9.79 2.69 3.27
CA ILE A 82 -8.36 3.02 3.34
C ILE A 82 -7.96 3.66 2.02
N HIS A 83 -7.24 4.77 2.05
CA HIS A 83 -6.64 5.36 0.86
C HIS A 83 -5.11 5.33 1.00
N GLY A 84 -4.43 4.90 -0.06
CA GLY A 84 -2.99 4.76 -0.06
C GLY A 84 -2.33 5.44 -1.23
N CYS A 85 -1.07 5.79 -1.03
CA CYS A 85 -0.17 6.15 -2.11
C CYS A 85 1.20 5.54 -1.90
N ILE A 86 1.80 5.06 -2.99
CA ILE A 86 3.10 4.41 -2.96
C ILE A 86 4.01 4.96 -4.06
N ASP A 87 5.28 5.14 -3.71
CA ASP A 87 6.32 5.49 -4.67
C ASP A 87 6.65 4.29 -5.57
N GLY A 88 6.65 4.51 -6.88
CA GLY A 88 6.81 3.48 -7.89
C GLY A 88 8.19 2.81 -7.87
N TYR A 89 9.22 3.56 -7.49
CA TYR A 89 10.60 3.10 -7.45
C TYR A 89 10.93 2.40 -6.13
N SER A 90 10.88 3.13 -5.02
CA SER A 90 11.29 2.68 -3.69
C SER A 90 10.27 1.75 -3.03
N ARG A 91 9.00 1.76 -3.47
CA ARG A 91 7.86 1.10 -2.81
C ARG A 91 7.58 1.65 -1.41
N LYS A 92 8.10 2.83 -1.09
CA LYS A 92 7.76 3.55 0.13
C LYS A 92 6.30 3.98 0.04
N LEU A 93 5.52 3.67 1.09
CA LEU A 93 4.19 4.27 1.25
C LEU A 93 4.39 5.76 1.54
N ILE A 94 3.84 6.61 0.68
CA ILE A 94 3.79 8.05 0.89
C ILE A 94 2.71 8.35 1.94
N TRP A 95 1.56 7.68 1.85
CA TRP A 95 0.59 7.62 2.93
C TRP A 95 -0.23 6.32 2.88
N LEU A 96 -0.87 6.03 4.01
CA LEU A 96 -1.85 4.98 4.17
C LEU A 96 -2.83 5.41 5.26
N GLU A 97 -3.94 6.01 4.84
CA GLU A 97 -4.88 6.68 5.75
C GLU A 97 -6.23 5.96 5.76
N ALA A 98 -6.81 5.81 6.94
CA ALA A 98 -8.17 5.30 7.11
C ALA A 98 -9.15 6.48 7.23
N ALA A 99 -10.27 6.40 6.52
CA ALA A 99 -11.34 7.38 6.53
C ALA A 99 -12.70 6.69 6.57
N SER A 100 -13.71 7.42 7.05
CA SER A 100 -15.12 6.97 6.99
C SER A 100 -15.67 6.95 5.56
N THR A 101 -15.07 7.71 4.65
CA THR A 101 -15.43 7.74 3.23
C THR A 101 -14.20 8.01 2.36
N ASN A 102 -14.12 7.32 1.22
CA ASN A 102 -13.18 7.59 0.14
C ASN A 102 -13.85 8.24 -1.07
N ASN A 103 -15.16 8.51 -1.02
CA ASN A 103 -15.90 9.11 -2.13
C ASN A 103 -15.81 10.65 -2.13
N CYS A 104 -15.23 11.26 -1.08
CA CYS A 104 -15.10 12.71 -0.97
C CYS A 104 -13.74 13.16 -1.50
N PRO A 105 -13.67 13.88 -2.65
CA PRO A 105 -12.40 14.32 -3.23
C PRO A 105 -11.59 15.25 -2.30
N ALA A 106 -12.26 16.01 -1.42
CA ALA A 106 -11.61 16.90 -0.47
C ALA A 106 -10.80 16.14 0.59
N VAL A 107 -11.32 15.00 1.07
CA VAL A 107 -10.62 14.15 2.05
C VAL A 107 -9.34 13.58 1.44
N VAL A 108 -9.43 13.02 0.24
CA VAL A 108 -8.28 12.43 -0.44
C VAL A 108 -7.25 13.49 -0.81
N ALA A 109 -7.69 14.66 -1.28
CA ALA A 109 -6.82 15.81 -1.52
C ALA A 109 -6.13 16.30 -0.24
N GLY A 110 -6.81 16.25 0.92
CA GLY A 110 -6.23 16.55 2.23
C GLY A 110 -5.04 15.64 2.56
N PHE A 111 -5.18 14.33 2.35
CA PHE A 111 -4.06 13.39 2.52
C PHE A 111 -2.87 13.74 1.63
N PHE A 112 -3.14 14.04 0.36
CA PHE A 112 -2.10 14.44 -0.59
C PHE A 112 -1.38 15.71 -0.15
N LEU A 113 -2.10 16.78 0.18
CA LEU A 113 -1.53 18.05 0.62
C LEU A 113 -0.71 17.92 1.91
N ASN A 114 -1.20 17.14 2.88
CA ASN A 114 -0.47 16.87 4.12
C ASN A 114 0.89 16.21 3.84
N GLN A 115 0.93 15.24 2.93
CA GLN A 115 2.18 14.58 2.57
C GLN A 115 3.10 15.47 1.74
N VAL A 116 2.58 16.23 0.79
CA VAL A 116 3.38 17.19 0.02
C VAL A 116 4.03 18.22 0.95
N LYS A 117 3.29 18.72 1.94
CA LYS A 117 3.81 19.64 2.97
C LYS A 117 4.91 18.98 3.81
N SER A 118 4.69 17.75 4.27
CA SER A 118 5.65 16.99 5.08
C SER A 118 6.95 16.69 4.33
N LEU A 119 6.82 16.25 3.07
CA LEU A 119 7.95 15.92 2.20
C LEU A 119 8.60 17.14 1.54
N LYS A 120 8.01 18.32 1.70
CA LYS A 120 8.39 19.58 1.03
C LYS A 120 8.48 19.43 -0.49
N GLY A 121 7.58 18.63 -1.07
CA GLY A 121 7.58 18.34 -2.50
C GLY A 121 6.61 17.22 -2.89
N THR A 122 6.39 17.11 -4.20
CA THR A 122 5.54 16.08 -4.82
C THR A 122 6.35 15.25 -5.82
N ALA A 123 5.75 14.20 -6.38
CA ALA A 123 6.34 13.45 -7.47
C ALA A 123 6.35 14.22 -8.78
N LEU A 124 7.26 13.83 -9.69
CA LEU A 124 7.26 14.28 -11.08
C LEU A 124 5.94 13.91 -11.78
N ASN A 125 5.43 12.70 -11.49
CA ASN A 125 4.18 12.21 -12.02
C ASN A 125 3.34 11.54 -10.92
N VAL A 126 2.04 11.78 -10.97
CA VAL A 126 1.07 11.19 -10.07
C VAL A 126 0.06 10.41 -10.91
N ARG A 127 -0.19 9.15 -10.56
CA ARG A 127 -1.11 8.27 -11.30
C ARG A 127 -2.18 7.71 -10.39
N ALA A 128 -3.43 7.90 -10.80
CA ALA A 128 -4.59 7.27 -10.19
C ALA A 128 -5.46 6.59 -11.26
N ASP A 129 -6.42 5.80 -10.81
CA ASP A 129 -7.50 5.32 -11.66
C ASP A 129 -8.49 6.45 -12.00
N ARG A 130 -9.41 6.18 -12.92
CA ARG A 130 -10.46 7.13 -13.32
C ARG A 130 -11.58 7.17 -12.28
N GLY A 131 -11.26 7.75 -11.13
CA GLY A 131 -12.18 8.06 -10.05
C GLY A 131 -12.46 9.56 -9.94
N THR A 132 -13.68 9.92 -9.53
CA THR A 132 -14.05 11.33 -9.27
C THR A 132 -13.37 11.87 -8.01
N GLU A 133 -13.04 11.00 -7.07
CA GLU A 133 -12.30 11.25 -5.85
C GLU A 133 -10.88 11.78 -6.09
N ASN A 134 -10.29 11.48 -7.24
CA ASN A 134 -8.92 11.86 -7.59
C ASN A 134 -8.84 13.18 -8.38
N SER A 135 -9.98 13.78 -8.74
CA SER A 135 -10.07 15.01 -9.54
C SER A 135 -9.33 16.19 -8.90
N ASN A 136 -9.55 16.43 -7.60
CA ASN A 136 -8.89 17.50 -6.86
C ASN A 136 -7.36 17.32 -6.84
N ILE A 137 -6.87 16.10 -6.64
CA ILE A 137 -5.43 15.80 -6.65
C ILE A 137 -4.84 16.08 -8.02
N ALA A 138 -5.55 15.74 -9.10
CA ALA A 138 -5.11 16.04 -10.45
C ALA A 138 -4.94 17.55 -10.65
N GLY A 139 -5.91 18.36 -10.23
CA GLY A 139 -5.82 19.82 -10.29
C GLY A 139 -4.66 20.37 -9.47
N ILE A 140 -4.51 19.94 -8.22
CA ILE A 140 -3.44 20.39 -7.32
C ILE A 140 -2.07 20.00 -7.87
N GLN A 141 -1.89 18.77 -8.36
CA GLN A 141 -0.62 18.32 -8.92
C GLN A 141 -0.23 19.14 -10.16
N ARG A 142 -1.19 19.44 -11.04
CA ARG A 142 -0.97 20.31 -12.21
C ARG A 142 -0.56 21.71 -11.79
N LEU A 143 -1.19 22.24 -10.74
CA LEU A 143 -0.86 23.55 -10.18
C LEU A 143 0.55 23.58 -9.61
N PHE A 144 0.96 22.59 -8.81
CA PHE A 144 2.33 22.51 -8.27
C PHE A 144 3.39 22.39 -9.36
N ARG A 145 2.99 21.93 -10.55
CA ARG A 145 3.85 21.69 -11.70
C ARG A 145 3.61 22.72 -12.81
N SER A 146 2.96 23.84 -12.51
CA SER A 146 2.54 24.83 -13.51
C SER A 146 3.71 25.61 -14.10
N ASN A 147 4.75 25.84 -13.29
CA ASN A 147 5.93 26.64 -13.65
C ASN A 147 7.11 25.78 -14.12
N ASP A 148 6.92 24.46 -14.19
CA ASP A 148 7.97 23.53 -14.60
C ASP A 148 8.04 23.41 -16.13
N ASN A 149 9.25 23.29 -16.66
CA ASN A 149 9.52 23.26 -18.11
C ASN A 149 9.94 21.88 -18.64
N ASP A 150 9.61 20.80 -17.93
CA ASP A 150 9.95 19.45 -18.37
C ASP A 150 8.79 18.71 -19.08
N PHE A 151 9.13 17.57 -19.68
CA PHE A 151 8.21 16.75 -20.48
C PHE A 151 7.00 16.18 -19.72
N GLN A 152 6.98 16.27 -18.38
CA GLN A 152 5.88 15.85 -17.49
C GLN A 152 5.21 17.04 -16.79
N ALA A 153 5.46 18.29 -17.19
CA ALA A 153 4.83 19.44 -16.56
C ALA A 153 3.31 19.52 -16.81
N ILE A 154 2.62 20.30 -15.97
CA ILE A 154 1.20 20.67 -16.12
C ILE A 154 0.32 19.43 -16.37
N GLU A 155 -0.32 19.31 -17.53
CA GLU A 155 -1.28 18.25 -17.87
C GLU A 155 -0.68 16.84 -17.78
N LYS A 156 0.61 16.72 -18.10
CA LYS A 156 1.30 15.43 -18.09
C LYS A 156 1.71 15.00 -16.69
N SER A 157 1.69 15.90 -15.71
CA SER A 157 2.11 15.64 -14.32
C SER A 157 1.14 14.73 -13.57
N PHE A 158 -0.08 14.58 -14.07
CA PHE A 158 -1.08 13.66 -13.54
C PHE A 158 -1.60 12.73 -14.63
N ARG A 159 -1.69 11.43 -14.37
CA ARG A 159 -2.15 10.42 -15.33
C ARG A 159 -3.30 9.60 -14.77
N PHE A 160 -4.43 9.70 -15.44
CA PHE A 160 -5.51 8.73 -15.29
C PHE A 160 -5.16 7.45 -16.05
N GLY A 161 -5.13 6.33 -15.34
CA GLY A 161 -4.84 5.01 -15.88
C GLY A 161 -5.97 4.00 -15.62
N ARG A 162 -5.85 2.81 -16.21
CA ARG A 162 -6.62 1.64 -15.77
C ARG A 162 -6.05 1.16 -14.43
N SER A 163 -6.86 0.59 -13.55
CA SER A 163 -6.42 -0.04 -12.29
C SER A 163 -5.27 -1.03 -12.50
N THR A 164 -5.30 -1.80 -13.60
CA THR A 164 -4.21 -2.73 -14.00
C THR A 164 -2.85 -2.07 -14.24
N SER A 165 -2.82 -0.74 -14.41
CA SER A 165 -1.61 0.08 -14.56
C SER A 165 -1.10 0.66 -13.23
N ASN A 166 -1.93 0.67 -12.17
CA ASN A 166 -1.59 1.06 -10.80
C ASN A 166 -0.89 -0.09 -10.06
N GLN A 167 0.04 -0.76 -10.75
CA GLN A 167 0.57 -2.06 -10.34
C GLN A 167 1.20 -2.07 -8.94
N ARG A 168 1.79 -0.94 -8.51
CA ARG A 168 2.52 -0.87 -7.25
C ARG A 168 1.60 -0.82 -6.04
N ILE A 169 0.57 0.01 -6.10
CA ILE A 169 -0.40 0.12 -5.01
C ILE A 169 -1.31 -1.12 -4.97
N GLU A 170 -1.70 -1.66 -6.13
CA GLU A 170 -2.44 -2.92 -6.22
C GLU A 170 -1.64 -4.12 -5.69
N ALA A 171 -0.34 -4.19 -5.98
CA ALA A 171 0.53 -5.20 -5.41
C ALA A 171 0.71 -5.03 -3.89
N PHE A 172 0.65 -3.79 -3.40
CA PHE A 172 0.63 -3.51 -1.97
C PHE A 172 -0.69 -3.97 -1.33
N TRP A 173 -1.86 -3.67 -1.93
CA TRP A 173 -3.16 -4.16 -1.47
C TRP A 173 -3.25 -5.67 -1.41
N SER A 174 -2.69 -6.37 -2.41
CA SER A 174 -2.61 -7.83 -2.39
C SER A 174 -1.80 -8.35 -1.19
N GLN A 175 -0.70 -7.67 -0.84
CA GLN A 175 0.10 -8.01 0.34
C GLN A 175 -0.65 -7.69 1.63
N LEU A 176 -1.20 -6.49 1.75
CA LEU A 176 -1.98 -6.04 2.91
C LEU A 176 -3.14 -7.00 3.21
N LYS A 177 -3.86 -7.43 2.18
CA LYS A 177 -4.90 -8.46 2.29
C LYS A 177 -4.38 -9.74 2.88
N ARG A 178 -3.33 -10.29 2.27
CA ARG A 178 -2.76 -11.58 2.66
C ARG A 178 -2.11 -11.58 4.04
N SER A 179 -1.65 -10.44 4.54
CA SER A 179 -0.92 -10.35 5.80
C SER A 179 -1.71 -9.78 6.96
N LEU A 180 -2.82 -9.08 6.69
CA LEU A 180 -3.53 -8.32 7.72
C LEU A 180 -5.05 -8.34 7.51
N THR A 181 -5.54 -7.70 6.44
CA THR A 181 -6.97 -7.36 6.36
C THR A 181 -7.87 -8.57 6.10
N GLN A 182 -7.34 -9.69 5.59
CA GLN A 182 -8.12 -10.93 5.50
C GLN A 182 -8.57 -11.43 6.88
N TRP A 183 -7.78 -11.22 7.93
CA TRP A 183 -8.16 -11.59 9.29
C TRP A 183 -9.33 -10.73 9.76
N TRP A 184 -9.22 -9.41 9.60
CA TRP A 184 -10.29 -8.46 9.95
C TRP A 184 -11.57 -8.69 9.17
N MET A 185 -11.47 -9.03 7.88
CA MET A 185 -12.62 -9.42 7.06
C MET A 185 -13.33 -10.69 7.55
N ASN A 186 -12.61 -11.61 8.20
CA ASN A 186 -13.19 -12.84 8.75
C ASN A 186 -13.67 -12.65 10.19
N PHE A 187 -13.08 -11.69 10.90
CA PHE A 187 -13.37 -11.41 12.31
C PHE A 187 -14.69 -10.63 12.47
N PHE A 188 -14.89 -9.60 11.64
CA PHE A 188 -16.13 -8.82 11.60
C PHE A 188 -17.21 -9.54 10.79
#